data_AF-A0A1A7ZNC9-F1
#
_entry.id   AF-A0A1A7ZNC9-F1
#
_cell.length_a   1.000
_cell.length_b   1.000
_cell.length_c   1.000
_cell.angle_alpha   90.00
_cell.angle_beta   90.00
_cell.angle_gamma   90.00
#
_symmetry.space_group_name_H-M   'P 1'
#
loop_
_entity.id
_entity.type
_entity.pdbx_description
1 polymer ?
#
loop_
_entity_poly.entity_id
_entity_poly.type
_entity_poly.pdbx_seq_one_letter_code
_entity_poly.pdbx_strand_id
1 'polypeptide(L)'
;MDLGGVTAGILSEWESLVRTGEPLQSDSPEPRMCSSPEDRYPEEQQHVKGFSIKLARTVQRQSKSKMSTKRRMKASEREKMRMRSLAEALHQLRDYLPPDYSKRGQPLTKIQTLKYTIEYINKLSDILNRA
;
A
#
# COMPACT_ATOMS: atom_id res chain seq x y z
N MET A 1 -31.55 4.91 -12.83
CA MET A 1 -30.36 5.78 -12.82
C MET A 1 -29.25 5.04 -13.54
N ASP A 2 -28.55 5.68 -14.50
CA ASP A 2 -27.49 5.05 -15.27
C ASP A 2 -26.20 4.95 -14.43
N LEU A 3 -25.98 3.75 -13.88
CA LEU A 3 -24.87 3.44 -12.97
C LEU A 3 -23.52 3.36 -13.70
N GLY A 4 -23.53 3.16 -15.02
CA GLY A 4 -22.33 3.19 -15.84
C GLY A 4 -21.72 4.58 -15.90
N GLY A 5 -22.56 5.61 -16.05
CA GLY A 5 -22.11 7.00 -16.09
C GLY A 5 -21.49 7.49 -14.78
N VAL A 6 -22.09 7.16 -13.63
CA VAL A 6 -21.58 7.61 -12.31
C VAL A 6 -20.27 6.93 -11.96
N THR A 7 -20.17 5.62 -12.20
CA THR A 7 -18.92 4.87 -11.94
C THR A 7 -17.81 5.30 -12.90
N ALA A 8 -18.13 5.58 -14.17
CA ALA A 8 -17.18 6.16 -15.12
C ALA A 8 -16.75 7.58 -14.75
N GLY A 9 -17.66 8.40 -14.21
CA GLY A 9 -17.36 9.76 -13.72
C GLY A 9 -16.36 9.74 -12.57
N ILE A 10 -16.60 8.89 -11.57
CA ILE A 10 -15.68 8.71 -10.44
C ILE A 10 -14.32 8.18 -10.94
N LEU A 11 -14.29 7.14 -11.79
CA LEU A 11 -13.03 6.63 -12.35
C LEU A 11 -12.26 7.70 -13.15
N SER A 12 -12.97 8.55 -13.89
CA SER A 12 -12.36 9.65 -14.66
C SER A 12 -11.80 10.76 -13.76
N GLU A 13 -12.51 11.09 -12.69
CA GLU A 13 -12.06 12.06 -11.67
C GLU A 13 -10.80 11.56 -10.95
N TRP A 14 -10.79 10.27 -10.58
CA TRP A 14 -9.61 9.63 -9.98
C TRP A 14 -8.42 9.54 -10.95
N GLU A 15 -8.63 9.25 -12.23
CA GLU A 15 -7.56 9.31 -13.24
C GLU A 15 -7.02 10.73 -13.46
N SER A 16 -7.89 11.75 -13.43
CA SER A 16 -7.50 13.15 -13.55
C SER A 16 -6.59 13.58 -12.39
N LEU A 17 -6.91 13.17 -11.15
CA LEU A 17 -6.11 13.49 -9.97
C LEU A 17 -4.74 12.79 -9.97
N VAL A 18 -4.65 11.57 -10.53
CA VAL A 18 -3.39 10.82 -10.66
C VAL A 18 -2.50 11.39 -11.78
N ARG A 19 -3.09 11.98 -12.83
CA ARG A 19 -2.35 12.64 -13.93
C ARG A 19 -1.89 14.05 -13.57
N THR A 20 -2.63 14.74 -12.73
CA THR A 20 -2.26 16.07 -12.20
C THR A 20 -1.29 15.87 -11.02
N GLY A 21 -0.04 15.52 -11.33
CA GLY A 21 1.04 15.41 -10.36
C GLY A 21 1.46 16.77 -9.81
N GLU A 22 0.55 17.46 -9.11
CA GLU A 22 0.85 18.67 -8.34
C GLU A 22 1.45 18.27 -6.99
N PRO A 23 2.75 18.52 -6.74
CA PRO A 23 3.31 18.38 -5.41
C PRO A 23 2.86 19.59 -4.60
N LEU A 24 1.79 19.43 -3.82
CA LEU A 24 1.50 20.37 -2.75
C LEU A 24 2.70 20.41 -1.81
N GLN A 25 3.44 21.51 -1.88
CA GLN A 25 4.50 21.88 -0.95
C GLN A 25 3.89 22.00 0.44
N SER A 26 3.98 20.92 1.20
CA SER A 26 3.78 20.96 2.65
C SER A 26 5.13 21.37 3.25
N ASP A 27 5.21 22.62 3.68
CA ASP A 27 6.31 23.18 4.45
C ASP A 27 6.35 22.47 5.81
N SER A 28 7.02 21.31 5.83
CA SER A 28 7.07 20.40 6.98
C SER A 28 8.51 20.35 7.47
N PRO A 29 8.74 20.63 8.78
CA PRO A 29 10.07 20.89 9.30
C PRO A 29 10.99 19.69 9.10
N GLU A 30 12.23 20.01 8.68
CA GLU A 30 13.34 19.11 8.38
C GLU A 30 13.37 17.81 9.22
N PRO A 31 13.66 16.66 8.59
CA PRO A 31 13.79 15.41 9.32
C PRO A 31 14.98 15.50 10.28
N ARG A 32 14.68 15.56 11.59
CA ARG A 32 15.68 15.35 12.64
C ARG A 32 16.49 14.09 12.31
N MET A 33 17.78 14.29 12.12
CA MET A 33 18.75 13.22 11.94
C MET A 33 18.52 12.14 12.99
N CYS A 34 18.36 10.91 12.52
CA CYS A 34 18.28 9.75 13.40
C CYS A 34 19.67 9.50 13.98
N SER A 35 19.98 10.17 15.09
CA SER A 35 21.17 9.88 15.89
C SER A 35 20.97 8.53 16.56
N SER A 36 21.53 7.47 15.94
CA SER A 36 21.64 6.16 16.59
C SER A 36 22.94 6.15 17.38
N PRO A 37 22.93 5.84 18.69
CA PRO A 37 24.14 5.66 19.48
C PRO A 37 25.00 4.53 18.89
N GLU A 38 26.31 4.76 18.81
CA GLU A 38 27.29 3.71 18.49
C GLU A 38 27.48 2.82 19.71
N ASP A 39 26.87 1.64 19.73
CA ASP A 39 27.30 0.58 20.61
C ASP A 39 28.40 -0.24 19.91
N ARG A 40 29.63 -0.10 20.43
CA ARG A 40 30.77 -0.96 20.10
C ARG A 40 30.39 -2.41 20.37
N TYR A 41 30.36 -3.23 19.32
CA TYR A 41 30.32 -4.69 19.45
C TYR A 41 31.73 -5.26 19.32
N PRO A 42 32.18 -6.16 20.21
CA PRO A 42 33.50 -6.77 20.13
C PRO A 42 33.57 -7.82 19.02
N GLU A 43 34.74 -7.89 18.43
CA GLU A 43 35.15 -8.68 17.29
C GLU A 43 35.43 -10.14 17.71
N GLU A 44 34.52 -11.08 17.43
CA GLU A 44 34.79 -12.51 17.56
C GLU A 44 35.17 -13.10 16.21
N GLN A 45 36.45 -13.42 16.07
CA GLN A 45 37.05 -14.07 14.91
C GLN A 45 36.58 -15.52 14.83
N GLN A 46 35.78 -15.87 13.81
CA GLN A 46 35.65 -17.26 13.39
C GLN A 46 35.81 -17.39 11.87
N HIS A 47 36.95 -17.97 11.52
CA HIS A 47 37.39 -18.44 10.22
C HIS A 47 36.50 -19.59 9.74
N VAL A 48 35.72 -19.38 8.68
CA VAL A 48 35.25 -20.49 7.82
C VAL A 48 35.38 -20.12 6.35
N LYS A 49 35.97 -21.07 5.62
CA LYS A 49 36.62 -20.93 4.33
C LYS A 49 35.67 -21.38 3.22
N GLY A 50 35.48 -20.50 2.22
CA GLY A 50 35.26 -20.88 0.82
C GLY A 50 33.81 -20.96 0.33
N PHE A 51 33.42 -19.99 -0.52
CA PHE A 51 32.95 -20.21 -1.90
C PHE A 51 32.80 -18.82 -2.55
N SER A 52 33.85 -18.36 -3.21
CA SER A 52 33.89 -17.05 -3.88
C SER A 52 33.57 -17.22 -5.36
N ILE A 53 32.32 -16.99 -5.76
CA ILE A 53 32.02 -16.74 -7.18
C ILE A 53 32.52 -15.32 -7.49
N LYS A 54 33.68 -15.25 -8.13
CA LYS A 54 34.30 -14.00 -8.59
C LYS A 54 33.62 -13.55 -9.89
N LEU A 55 32.76 -12.53 -9.80
CA LEU A 55 32.45 -11.68 -10.95
C LEU A 55 33.01 -10.28 -10.71
N ALA A 56 34.26 -10.09 -11.15
CA ALA A 56 34.88 -8.79 -11.40
C ALA A 56 34.19 -8.16 -12.65
N ARG A 57 34.07 -6.85 -12.86
CA ARG A 57 34.70 -5.65 -12.31
C ARG A 57 33.88 -4.42 -12.79
N THR A 58 33.65 -3.47 -11.88
CA THR A 58 33.65 -2.00 -12.07
C THR A 58 33.07 -1.34 -13.34
N VAL A 59 31.94 -0.64 -13.19
CA VAL A 59 31.74 0.72 -13.75
C VAL A 59 31.11 1.59 -12.67
N GLN A 60 31.91 2.48 -12.09
CA GLN A 60 31.37 3.61 -11.35
C GLN A 60 30.63 4.52 -12.33
N ARG A 61 29.35 4.80 -12.08
CA ARG A 61 28.71 6.03 -12.53
C ARG A 61 27.42 6.29 -11.74
N GLN A 62 27.40 7.47 -11.12
CA GLN A 62 26.32 8.14 -10.41
C GLN A 62 26.07 7.71 -8.96
N SER A 63 26.65 8.52 -8.08
CA SER A 63 26.16 8.90 -6.76
C SER A 63 24.64 9.10 -6.75
N LYS A 64 23.90 8.00 -6.58
CA LYS A 64 22.53 8.01 -6.06
C LYS A 64 22.60 7.26 -4.76
N SER A 65 22.20 7.90 -3.67
CA SER A 65 22.14 7.33 -2.33
C SER A 65 21.25 6.08 -2.32
N LYS A 66 21.81 4.93 -2.68
CA LYS A 66 21.13 3.65 -2.61
C LYS A 66 20.92 3.35 -1.13
N MET A 67 19.67 3.40 -0.70
CA MET A 67 19.28 3.13 0.67
C MET A 67 19.85 1.78 1.14
N SER A 68 20.53 1.78 2.29
CA SER A 68 21.11 0.57 2.89
C SER A 68 20.08 -0.55 3.02
N THR A 69 20.51 -1.81 2.88
CA THR A 69 19.68 -3.00 3.03
C THR A 69 18.87 -2.99 4.33
N LYS A 70 19.45 -2.57 5.46
CA LYS A 70 18.75 -2.44 6.75
C LYS A 70 17.55 -1.50 6.67
N ARG A 71 17.72 -0.35 6.00
CA ARG A 71 16.64 0.64 5.79
C ARG A 71 15.56 0.10 4.84
N ARG A 72 15.94 -0.64 3.80
CA ARG A 72 14.99 -1.34 2.91
C ARG A 72 14.14 -2.37 3.64
N MET A 73 14.74 -3.15 4.54
CA MET A 73 14.01 -4.14 5.36
C MET A 73 12.99 -3.46 6.28
N LYS A 74 13.40 -2.42 7.02
CA LYS A 74 12.48 -1.64 7.88
C LYS A 74 11.33 -1.03 7.08
N ALA A 75 11.61 -0.51 5.88
CA ALA A 75 10.57 0.02 4.99
C ALA A 75 9.59 -1.07 4.52
N SER A 76 10.10 -2.25 4.17
CA SER A 76 9.27 -3.37 3.71
C SER A 76 8.36 -3.89 4.83
N GLU A 77 8.85 -3.99 6.06
CA GLU A 77 8.02 -4.41 7.19
C GLU A 77 6.92 -3.39 7.50
N ARG A 78 7.21 -2.09 7.38
CA ARG A 78 6.18 -1.05 7.51
C ARG A 78 5.10 -1.18 6.43
N GLU A 79 5.48 -1.42 5.18
CA GLU A 79 4.49 -1.62 4.11
C GLU A 79 3.68 -2.89 4.33
N LYS A 80 4.30 -3.95 4.85
CA LYS A 80 3.59 -5.18 5.24
C LYS A 80 2.56 -4.93 6.34
N MET A 81 2.86 -4.09 7.33
CA MET A 81 1.89 -3.69 8.36
C MET A 81 0.76 -2.85 7.75
N ARG A 82 1.09 -1.90 6.87
CA ARG A 82 0.11 -1.07 6.14
C ARG A 82 -0.85 -1.93 5.32
N MET A 83 -0.34 -2.91 4.58
CA MET A 83 -1.15 -3.85 3.79
C MET A 83 -2.00 -4.78 4.64
N ARG A 84 -1.53 -5.18 5.83
CA ARG A 84 -2.34 -5.94 6.80
C ARG A 84 -3.55 -5.15 7.27
N SER A 85 -3.35 -3.89 7.70
CA SER A 85 -4.46 -3.02 8.11
C SER A 85 -5.46 -2.77 6.97
N LEU A 86 -4.98 -2.57 5.73
CA LEU A 86 -5.87 -2.44 4.57
C LEU A 86 -6.70 -3.71 4.31
N ALA A 87 -6.09 -4.90 4.45
CA ALA A 87 -6.82 -6.15 4.28
C ALA A 87 -7.90 -6.32 5.35
N GLU A 88 -7.57 -6.00 6.61
CA GLU A 88 -8.51 -6.05 7.74
C GLU A 88 -9.72 -5.13 7.53
N ALA A 89 -9.50 -3.86 7.16
CA ALA A 89 -10.58 -2.94 6.85
C ALA A 89 -11.47 -3.45 5.70
N LEU A 90 -10.88 -4.09 4.69
CA LEU A 90 -11.64 -4.68 3.58
C LEU A 90 -12.43 -5.92 4.01
N HIS A 91 -11.95 -6.69 4.98
CA HIS A 91 -12.73 -7.77 5.62
C HIS A 91 -13.92 -7.21 6.40
N GLN A 92 -13.69 -6.21 7.26
CA GLN A 92 -14.77 -5.54 7.99
C GLN A 92 -15.84 -4.97 7.05
N LEU A 93 -15.42 -4.41 5.90
CA LEU A 93 -16.36 -3.94 4.88
C LEU A 93 -17.28 -5.04 4.34
N ARG A 94 -16.80 -6.28 4.24
CA ARG A 94 -17.63 -7.42 3.79
C ARG A 94 -18.70 -7.79 4.81
N ASP A 95 -18.45 -7.59 6.10
CA ASP A 95 -19.41 -7.92 7.17
C ASP A 95 -20.66 -7.03 7.12
N TYR A 96 -20.55 -5.85 6.49
CA TYR A 96 -21.68 -4.96 6.24
C TYR A 96 -22.46 -5.26 4.95
N LEU A 97 -21.95 -6.14 4.09
CA LEU A 97 -22.64 -6.49 2.85
C LEU A 97 -23.69 -7.58 3.08
N PRO A 98 -24.89 -7.45 2.50
CA PRO A 98 -25.90 -8.51 2.57
C PRO A 98 -25.38 -9.86 2.05
N PRO A 99 -25.80 -10.99 2.67
CA PRO A 99 -25.36 -12.33 2.29
C PRO A 99 -25.62 -12.69 0.81
N ASP A 100 -26.64 -12.09 0.19
CA ASP A 100 -27.00 -12.29 -1.21
C ASP A 100 -25.87 -11.90 -2.19
N TYR A 101 -24.99 -10.98 -1.78
CA TYR A 101 -23.83 -10.60 -2.58
C TYR A 101 -22.71 -11.66 -2.54
N SER A 102 -22.60 -12.41 -1.44
CA SER A 102 -21.67 -13.53 -1.28
C SER A 102 -22.28 -14.83 -1.82
N LYS A 103 -22.31 -14.98 -3.15
CA LYS A 103 -22.84 -16.19 -3.80
C LYS A 103 -22.04 -17.43 -3.38
N ARG A 104 -22.74 -18.44 -2.84
CA ARG A 104 -22.22 -19.81 -2.59
C ARG A 104 -21.11 -19.94 -1.54
N GLY A 105 -21.06 -19.06 -0.54
CA GLY A 105 -20.08 -19.16 0.55
C GLY A 105 -18.64 -18.91 0.11
N GLN A 106 -18.44 -18.40 -1.10
CA GLN A 106 -17.13 -17.99 -1.59
C GLN A 106 -16.79 -16.57 -1.10
N PRO A 107 -15.56 -16.32 -0.63
CA PRO A 107 -15.16 -14.99 -0.21
C PRO A 107 -15.11 -14.02 -1.39
N LEU A 108 -15.64 -12.81 -1.21
CA LEU A 108 -15.61 -11.76 -2.22
C LEU A 108 -14.19 -11.33 -2.56
N THR A 109 -13.88 -11.15 -3.84
CA THR A 109 -12.63 -10.49 -4.26
C THR A 109 -12.62 -9.01 -3.88
N LYS A 110 -11.44 -8.38 -3.80
CA LYS A 110 -11.33 -6.94 -3.45
C LYS A 110 -12.19 -6.05 -4.36
N ILE A 111 -12.16 -6.30 -5.67
CA ILE A 111 -12.93 -5.52 -6.64
C ILE A 111 -14.43 -5.74 -6.50
N GLN A 112 -14.86 -6.97 -6.19
CA GLN A 112 -16.28 -7.26 -5.95
C GLN A 112 -16.78 -6.59 -4.68
N THR A 113 -16.02 -6.65 -3.59
CA THR A 113 -16.38 -5.96 -2.34
C THR A 113 -16.63 -4.48 -2.60
N LEU A 114 -15.69 -3.80 -3.26
CA LEU A 114 -15.83 -2.36 -3.54
C LEU A 114 -17.05 -2.05 -4.44
N LYS A 115 -17.27 -2.84 -5.50
CA LYS A 115 -18.44 -2.66 -6.38
C LYS A 115 -19.76 -2.85 -5.64
N TYR A 116 -19.89 -3.92 -4.86
CA TYR A 116 -21.10 -4.21 -4.12
C TYR A 116 -21.37 -3.23 -2.99
N THR A 117 -20.33 -2.69 -2.34
CA THR A 117 -20.48 -1.60 -1.36
C THR A 117 -21.10 -0.37 -1.99
N ILE A 118 -20.62 0.06 -3.16
CA ILE A 118 -21.19 1.21 -3.87
C ILE A 118 -22.67 0.97 -4.21
N GLU A 119 -22.98 -0.20 -4.78
CA GLU A 119 -24.36 -0.58 -5.09
C GLU A 119 -25.26 -0.61 -3.83
N TYR A 120 -24.74 -1.11 -2.72
CA TYR A 120 -25.51 -1.24 -1.48
C TYR A 120 -25.79 0.12 -0.84
N ILE A 121 -24.80 1.03 -0.79
CA ILE A 121 -24.99 2.40 -0.32
C ILE A 121 -26.09 3.08 -1.16
N ASN A 122 -26.01 2.98 -2.49
CA ASN A 122 -27.02 3.58 -3.38
C ASN A 122 -28.43 3.03 -3.12
N LYS A 123 -28.58 1.71 -2.94
CA LYS A 123 -29.87 1.09 -2.62
C LYS A 123 -30.44 1.59 -1.29
N LEU A 124 -29.60 1.70 -0.26
CA LEU A 124 -30.02 2.24 1.03
C LEU A 124 -30.42 3.72 0.92
N SER A 125 -29.65 4.53 0.19
CA SER A 125 -29.99 5.93 -0.09
C SER A 125 -31.32 6.06 -0.83
N ASP A 126 -31.57 5.21 -1.84
CA ASP A 126 -32.85 5.20 -2.57
C ASP A 126 -34.04 4.85 -1.67
N ILE A 127 -33.87 3.89 -0.75
CA ILE A 127 -34.92 3.53 0.22
C ILE A 127 -35.23 4.72 1.14
N LEU A 128 -34.20 5.38 1.67
CA LEU A 128 -34.36 6.54 2.56
C LEU A 128 -34.99 7.75 1.86
N ASN A 129 -34.74 7.93 0.56
CA ASN A 129 -35.32 9.04 -0.22
C ASN A 129 -36.76 8.77 -0.69
N ARG A 130 -37.22 7.51 -0.64
CA ARG A 130 -38.60 7.12 -0.99
C ARG A 130 -39.53 7.07 0.22
N ALA A 131 -38.97 7.05 1.42
CA ALA A 131 -39.68 7.15 2.70
C ALA A 131 -40.07 8.61 2.98
#